data_AF-A0AAW0Z7Q4-F1
#
_entry.id   AF-A0AAW0Z7Q4-F1
#
_cell.length_a   1.000
_cell.length_b   1.000
_cell.length_c   1.000
_cell.angle_alpha   90.00
_cell.angle_beta   90.00
_cell.angle_gamma   90.00
#
_symmetry.space_group_name_H-M   'P 1'
#
loop_
_entity.id
_entity.type
_entity.pdbx_description
1 polymer ?
#
loop_
_entity_poly.entity_id
_entity_poly.type
_entity_poly.pdbx_seq_one_letter_code
_entity_poly.pdbx_strand_id
1 'polypeptide(L)'
;MKERNCELYSLAPLRGYQGEDIEIVLPGNLTVHDIDWLSVWCVQYKHNFGHVMIPKDLDVPPALGQTKIATSSTPPPPDRDTPPLSKLELTNCKEMLEGRVQVQWEMIGEDIQIRVSGRIREDQYVAFGLSGREGKSEMIGGDVVVVAYNNRTGKFIAEDYYMSDYAQCDGRKGVCPDERVGGKNDAVLVHGERKNGVTTVTYMRPMRTNELGKDIVIPDTETSVIAAIGPLNLRGEANAHHSFDKTTEDIRIDFTSRNVHDCTNSLYNLPDTSDIKPWPPAVITNETTFTARIGPAGGKRGYTSITGQPAWGIAWYINDLLIPEITVKRGETYTFTVEGGDDQANPARYHPFYITDSPEGGFGQKSEENQMAQTVFAGVDRDADGYFYPTAAGRYCEWVHKTIDMSEDMETFENFFETLRLECDKGGPAKLIWTVAEDTPDLVYYQCYMHKNLGWKINVVNSAHMAMPLLSMVTTTFVISMLTFIR
;
A
#
# COMPACT_ATOMS: atom_id res chain seq x y z
N MET A 1 45.59 -35.18 -3.95
CA MET A 1 46.27 -35.47 -5.24
C MET A 1 46.27 -34.19 -6.06
N LYS A 2 47.29 -34.02 -6.90
CA LYS A 2 47.79 -32.76 -7.49
C LYS A 2 47.08 -32.45 -8.83
N GLU A 3 46.64 -31.20 -9.06
CA GLU A 3 47.02 -30.31 -10.21
C GLU A 3 45.99 -29.20 -10.56
N ARG A 4 46.45 -27.93 -10.38
CA ARG A 4 46.38 -26.70 -11.25
C ARG A 4 45.01 -26.22 -11.81
N ASN A 5 44.51 -24.99 -11.61
CA ASN A 5 45.13 -23.65 -11.71
C ASN A 5 44.29 -22.54 -11.02
N CYS A 6 44.84 -21.78 -10.07
CA CYS A 6 44.54 -20.37 -9.72
C CYS A 6 45.70 -19.95 -8.79
N GLU A 7 46.52 -18.95 -9.13
CA GLU A 7 47.74 -18.51 -8.40
C GLU A 7 48.17 -19.39 -7.20
N LEU A 8 48.64 -20.61 -7.47
CA LEU A 8 48.96 -21.56 -6.41
C LEU A 8 50.36 -21.24 -5.87
N TYR A 9 50.43 -20.93 -4.57
CA TYR A 9 51.63 -20.70 -3.74
C TYR A 9 52.20 -19.28 -3.68
N SER A 10 51.38 -18.28 -3.33
CA SER A 10 51.92 -17.12 -2.61
C SER A 10 52.14 -17.47 -1.13
N LEU A 11 53.39 -17.49 -0.68
CA LEU A 11 53.74 -17.48 0.75
C LEU A 11 53.70 -16.06 1.33
N ALA A 12 53.46 -15.05 0.49
CA ALA A 12 53.28 -13.69 0.96
C ALA A 12 51.89 -13.56 1.60
N PRO A 13 51.77 -12.85 2.73
CA PRO A 13 50.47 -12.54 3.33
C PRO A 13 49.57 -11.92 2.27
N LEU A 14 48.36 -12.48 2.11
CA LEU A 14 47.34 -11.87 1.28
C LEU A 14 47.02 -10.47 1.84
N ARG A 15 46.76 -9.51 0.97
CA ARG A 15 46.27 -8.19 1.40
C ARG A 15 44.88 -8.32 2.01
N GLY A 16 44.45 -7.31 2.77
CA GLY A 16 43.05 -7.22 3.20
C GLY A 16 42.13 -7.03 1.99
N TYR A 17 40.99 -7.72 2.01
CA TYR A 17 39.91 -7.56 1.03
C TYR A 17 38.69 -6.99 1.74
N GLN A 18 38.05 -5.97 1.17
CA GLN A 18 36.83 -5.37 1.71
C GLN A 18 35.88 -5.01 0.57
N GLY A 19 34.75 -5.71 0.47
CA GLY A 19 33.73 -5.47 -0.56
C GLY A 19 34.19 -5.81 -1.98
N GLU A 20 35.16 -6.71 -2.13
CA GLU A 20 35.70 -7.15 -3.42
C GLU A 20 35.28 -8.60 -3.69
N ASP A 21 34.93 -8.89 -4.94
CA ASP A 21 34.67 -10.26 -5.39
C ASP A 21 36.00 -11.01 -5.61
N ILE A 22 36.04 -12.27 -5.20
CA ILE A 22 37.20 -13.15 -5.38
C ILE A 22 36.80 -14.27 -6.35
N GLU A 23 37.43 -14.27 -7.52
CA GLU A 23 37.27 -15.35 -8.49
C GLU A 23 38.24 -16.50 -8.15
N ILE A 24 37.69 -17.69 -7.90
CA ILE A 24 38.46 -18.89 -7.54
C ILE A 24 38.30 -19.92 -8.65
N VAL A 25 39.39 -20.20 -9.36
CA VAL A 25 39.41 -21.24 -10.37
C VAL A 25 39.72 -22.59 -9.70
N LEU A 26 38.81 -23.55 -9.88
CA LEU A 26 38.94 -24.89 -9.30
C LEU A 26 40.07 -25.68 -9.99
N PRO A 27 40.87 -26.45 -9.25
CA PRO A 27 41.98 -27.19 -9.84
C PRO A 27 41.51 -28.43 -10.61
N GLY A 28 42.16 -28.69 -11.75
CA GLY A 28 41.97 -29.90 -12.54
C GLY A 28 40.62 -29.95 -13.25
N ASN A 29 39.92 -31.07 -13.08
CA ASN A 29 38.59 -31.33 -13.65
C ASN A 29 37.48 -31.25 -12.60
N LEU A 30 37.74 -30.63 -11.45
CA LEU A 30 36.75 -30.48 -10.40
C LEU A 30 35.69 -29.45 -10.80
N THR A 31 34.43 -29.82 -10.62
CA THR A 31 33.28 -28.92 -10.75
C THR A 31 32.82 -28.47 -9.37
N VAL A 32 31.98 -27.44 -9.31
CA VAL A 32 31.40 -26.97 -8.04
C VAL A 32 30.57 -28.07 -7.34
N HIS A 33 30.02 -29.02 -8.09
CA HIS A 33 29.29 -30.17 -7.54
C HIS A 33 30.19 -31.19 -6.82
N ASP A 34 31.48 -31.24 -7.16
CA ASP A 34 32.47 -32.12 -6.52
C ASP A 34 32.96 -31.56 -5.17
N ILE A 35 32.54 -30.34 -4.81
CA ILE A 35 32.96 -29.63 -3.61
C ILE A 35 31.82 -29.63 -2.59
N ASP A 36 32.12 -29.98 -1.34
CA ASP A 36 31.13 -30.02 -0.26
C ASP A 36 31.07 -28.69 0.52
N TRP A 37 32.20 -27.99 0.60
CA TRP A 37 32.34 -26.77 1.38
C TRP A 37 33.51 -25.92 0.90
N LEU A 38 33.39 -24.61 1.09
CA LEU A 38 34.46 -23.63 0.91
C LEU A 38 34.78 -23.01 2.28
N SER A 39 36.05 -22.98 2.69
CA SER A 39 36.44 -22.43 3.99
C SER A 39 37.67 -21.54 3.92
N VAL A 40 37.76 -20.61 4.87
CA VAL A 40 39.00 -19.93 5.23
C VAL A 40 39.68 -20.75 6.34
N TRP A 41 40.78 -21.42 6.01
CA TRP A 41 41.49 -22.32 6.92
C TRP A 41 42.93 -21.85 7.17
N CYS A 42 43.35 -21.83 8.43
CA CYS A 42 44.76 -21.65 8.77
C CYS A 42 45.46 -22.99 8.99
N VAL A 43 46.46 -23.29 8.17
CA VAL A 43 47.24 -24.54 8.25
C VAL A 43 48.09 -24.60 9.52
N GLN A 44 48.70 -23.49 9.93
CA GLN A 44 49.62 -23.46 11.10
C GLN A 44 48.90 -23.72 12.42
N TYR A 45 47.71 -23.14 12.60
CA TYR A 45 46.90 -23.31 13.81
C TYR A 45 45.86 -24.44 13.69
N LYS A 46 45.77 -25.08 12.52
CA LYS A 46 44.78 -26.12 12.20
C LYS A 46 43.36 -25.71 12.59
N HIS A 47 42.98 -24.48 12.24
CA HIS A 47 41.73 -23.87 12.67
C HIS A 47 40.93 -23.32 11.48
N ASN A 48 39.62 -23.54 11.51
CA ASN A 48 38.67 -23.03 10.53
C ASN A 48 38.14 -21.68 11.00
N PHE A 49 38.35 -20.63 10.20
CA PHE A 49 37.91 -19.27 10.52
C PHE A 49 36.51 -18.94 9.97
N GLY A 50 35.92 -19.87 9.23
CA GLY A 50 34.60 -19.74 8.63
C GLY A 50 34.50 -20.61 7.38
N HIS A 51 33.35 -21.26 7.21
CA HIS A 51 33.06 -22.05 6.02
C HIS A 51 31.61 -21.91 5.60
N VAL A 52 31.36 -22.16 4.33
CA VAL A 52 30.03 -22.29 3.75
C VAL A 52 29.93 -23.67 3.11
N MET A 53 28.79 -24.33 3.30
CA MET A 53 28.47 -25.60 2.63
C MET A 53 27.94 -25.30 1.24
N ILE A 54 28.39 -26.06 0.24
CA ILE A 54 27.91 -25.92 -1.14
C ILE A 54 26.76 -26.90 -1.35
N PRO A 55 25.52 -26.43 -1.65
CA PRO A 55 24.38 -27.30 -1.93
C PRO A 55 24.65 -28.17 -3.16
N LYS A 56 24.20 -29.44 -3.12
CA LYS A 56 24.43 -30.40 -4.22
C LYS A 56 23.46 -30.22 -5.38
N ASP A 57 22.35 -29.54 -5.14
CA ASP A 57 21.26 -29.20 -6.05
C ASP A 57 21.37 -27.76 -6.58
N LEU A 58 22.59 -27.22 -6.67
CA LEU A 58 22.84 -25.90 -7.21
C LEU A 58 22.54 -25.87 -8.73
N ASP A 59 21.63 -25.01 -9.18
CA ASP A 59 21.36 -24.81 -10.60
C ASP A 59 22.39 -23.82 -11.17
N VAL A 60 23.50 -24.37 -11.66
CA VAL A 60 24.64 -23.61 -12.15
C VAL A 60 24.49 -23.40 -13.65
N PRO A 61 24.32 -22.15 -14.13
CA PRO A 61 24.23 -21.90 -15.56
C PRO A 61 25.52 -22.37 -16.26
N PRO A 62 25.44 -22.86 -17.51
CA PRO A 62 26.62 -23.30 -18.24
C PRO A 62 27.64 -22.16 -18.30
N ALA A 63 28.90 -22.44 -17.92
CA ALA A 63 29.94 -21.42 -17.89
C ALA A 63 30.04 -20.70 -19.25
N LEU A 64 29.95 -19.36 -19.22
CA LEU A 64 30.15 -18.47 -20.36
C LEU A 64 31.48 -18.79 -21.06
N GLY A 65 31.42 -19.44 -22.23
CA GLY A 65 32.55 -19.57 -23.16
C GLY A 65 33.09 -20.98 -23.47
N GLN A 66 32.55 -22.07 -22.92
CA GLN A 66 33.10 -23.44 -23.13
C GLN A 66 32.27 -24.40 -24.01
N THR A 67 31.46 -23.90 -24.94
CA THR A 67 30.93 -24.72 -26.06
C THR A 67 31.34 -24.13 -27.41
N LYS A 68 32.65 -24.07 -27.69
CA LYS A 68 33.15 -24.07 -29.06
C LYS A 68 33.43 -25.52 -29.49
N ILE A 69 32.39 -26.23 -29.89
CA ILE A 69 32.59 -27.31 -30.86
C ILE A 69 32.62 -26.64 -32.24
N ALA A 70 33.82 -26.50 -32.77
CA ALA A 70 34.04 -25.99 -34.11
C ALA A 70 33.58 -27.02 -35.15
N THR A 71 32.45 -26.77 -35.81
CA THR A 71 32.22 -27.24 -37.17
C THR A 71 32.07 -26.03 -38.08
N SER A 72 33.13 -25.83 -38.85
CA SER A 72 33.26 -24.90 -39.95
C SER A 72 32.15 -25.09 -41.00
N SER A 73 31.37 -24.03 -41.29
CA SER A 73 31.14 -23.56 -42.67
C SER A 73 30.06 -22.46 -42.72
N THR A 74 30.47 -21.31 -43.27
CA THR A 74 29.65 -20.23 -43.91
C THR A 74 28.70 -19.40 -43.02
N PRO A 75 28.77 -18.05 -43.07
CA PRO A 75 27.82 -17.20 -42.38
C PRO A 75 26.46 -17.20 -43.09
N PRO A 76 25.32 -17.39 -42.39
CA PRO A 76 24.00 -17.12 -42.94
C PRO A 76 23.68 -15.61 -42.93
N PRO A 77 22.70 -15.15 -43.72
CA PRO A 77 22.36 -13.74 -43.89
C PRO A 77 21.74 -13.14 -42.62
N PRO A 78 21.69 -11.79 -42.48
CA PRO A 78 21.17 -11.15 -41.28
C PRO A 78 19.64 -11.19 -41.32
N ASP A 79 19.01 -11.96 -40.41
CA ASP A 79 17.76 -11.57 -39.74
C ASP A 79 17.19 -12.68 -38.82
N ARG A 80 16.63 -12.25 -37.68
CA ARG A 80 15.67 -12.93 -36.78
C ARG A 80 16.16 -13.88 -35.68
N ASP A 81 17.02 -13.41 -34.78
CA ASP A 81 17.16 -14.02 -33.44
C ASP A 81 17.29 -12.94 -32.34
N THR A 82 16.47 -11.88 -32.41
CA THR A 82 16.28 -11.02 -31.22
C THR A 82 15.27 -11.70 -30.32
N PRO A 83 15.59 -12.03 -29.05
CA PRO A 83 14.60 -12.57 -28.13
C PRO A 83 13.39 -11.64 -28.05
N PRO A 84 12.16 -12.17 -27.90
CA PRO A 84 10.98 -11.32 -27.71
C PRO A 84 11.24 -10.41 -26.52
N LEU A 85 10.83 -9.14 -26.61
CA LEU A 85 11.14 -8.09 -25.64
C LEU A 85 10.83 -8.48 -24.18
N SER A 86 9.82 -9.32 -23.97
CA SER A 86 9.45 -9.89 -22.66
C SER A 86 10.51 -10.81 -22.05
N LYS A 87 11.45 -11.35 -22.85
CA LYS A 87 12.55 -12.23 -22.47
C LYS A 87 13.92 -11.56 -22.49
N LEU A 88 13.98 -10.25 -22.74
CA LEU A 88 15.25 -9.54 -22.64
C LEU A 88 15.70 -9.53 -21.17
N GLU A 89 16.93 -9.95 -20.92
CA GLU A 89 17.53 -9.83 -19.61
C GLU A 89 17.87 -8.37 -19.34
N LEU A 90 17.25 -7.80 -18.32
CA LEU A 90 17.53 -6.45 -17.85
C LEU A 90 18.67 -6.55 -16.84
N THR A 91 19.83 -5.99 -17.20
CA THR A 91 21.07 -6.19 -16.45
C THR A 91 21.20 -5.25 -15.25
N ASN A 92 20.57 -4.07 -15.33
CA ASN A 92 20.54 -3.12 -14.24
C ASN A 92 19.41 -3.43 -13.27
N CYS A 93 19.68 -3.29 -11.99
CA CYS A 93 18.69 -3.46 -10.93
C CYS A 93 18.99 -2.58 -9.74
N LYS A 94 17.95 -1.94 -9.18
CA LYS A 94 18.01 -1.22 -7.91
C LYS A 94 16.82 -1.56 -7.01
N GLU A 95 17.12 -1.78 -5.73
CA GLU A 95 16.13 -1.99 -4.68
C GLU A 95 15.68 -0.67 -4.05
N MET A 96 14.39 -0.63 -3.68
CA MET A 96 13.76 0.49 -3.00
C MET A 96 12.78 -0.03 -1.94
N LEU A 97 12.39 0.83 -1.01
CA LEU A 97 11.43 0.52 0.05
C LEU A 97 11.83 -0.72 0.86
N GLU A 98 13.11 -0.76 1.28
CA GLU A 98 13.67 -1.85 2.08
C GLU A 98 13.56 -3.22 1.37
N GLY A 99 13.79 -3.23 0.06
CA GLY A 99 13.76 -4.43 -0.77
C GLY A 99 12.35 -4.91 -1.13
N ARG A 100 11.29 -4.17 -0.78
CA ARG A 100 9.90 -4.51 -1.16
C ARG A 100 9.60 -4.18 -2.62
N VAL A 101 10.40 -3.30 -3.23
CA VAL A 101 10.34 -2.95 -4.66
C VAL A 101 11.72 -3.15 -5.28
N GLN A 102 11.74 -3.79 -6.44
CA GLN A 102 12.90 -3.91 -7.31
C GLN A 102 12.58 -3.31 -8.66
N VAL A 103 13.47 -2.47 -9.17
CA VAL A 103 13.38 -1.87 -10.49
C VAL A 103 14.55 -2.35 -11.31
N GLN A 104 14.25 -2.97 -12.45
CA GLN A 104 15.23 -3.34 -13.46
C GLN A 104 15.03 -2.52 -14.72
N TRP A 105 16.11 -2.14 -15.41
CA TRP A 105 16.00 -1.36 -16.64
C TRP A 105 17.10 -1.66 -17.65
N GLU A 106 16.81 -1.40 -18.92
CA GLU A 106 17.78 -1.40 -20.02
C GLU A 106 17.30 -0.41 -21.09
N MET A 107 18.24 0.35 -21.66
CA MET A 107 17.96 1.25 -22.78
C MET A 107 17.93 0.46 -24.10
N ILE A 108 16.90 0.68 -24.92
CA ILE A 108 16.68 0.00 -26.19
C ILE A 108 16.39 1.05 -27.26
N GLY A 109 17.42 1.42 -28.02
CA GLY A 109 17.31 2.49 -29.01
C GLY A 109 17.07 3.84 -28.33
N GLU A 110 15.93 4.47 -28.60
CA GLU A 110 15.51 5.74 -27.98
C GLU A 110 14.51 5.54 -26.83
N ASP A 111 14.15 4.29 -26.54
CA ASP A 111 13.22 3.92 -25.47
C ASP A 111 13.97 3.29 -24.30
N ILE A 112 13.30 3.25 -23.16
CA ILE A 112 13.72 2.49 -22.00
C ILE A 112 12.70 1.39 -21.70
N GLN A 113 13.20 0.18 -21.46
CA GLN A 113 12.40 -0.90 -20.92
C GLN A 113 12.64 -1.00 -19.42
N ILE A 114 11.57 -0.92 -18.64
CA ILE A 114 11.60 -0.96 -17.18
C ILE A 114 10.75 -2.14 -16.72
N ARG A 115 11.28 -2.92 -15.78
CA ARG A 115 10.54 -3.95 -15.05
C ARG A 115 10.49 -3.56 -13.58
N VAL A 116 9.28 -3.38 -13.09
CA VAL A 116 9.00 -3.10 -11.69
C VAL A 116 8.41 -4.36 -11.06
N SER A 117 9.10 -4.86 -10.04
CA SER A 117 8.70 -6.03 -9.26
C SER A 117 8.43 -5.60 -7.83
N GLY A 118 7.24 -5.87 -7.31
CA GLY A 118 6.85 -5.48 -5.96
C GLY A 118 6.12 -6.59 -5.22
N ARG A 119 6.45 -6.78 -3.94
CA ARG A 119 5.65 -7.64 -3.06
C ARG A 119 4.41 -6.87 -2.60
N ILE A 120 3.35 -6.94 -3.40
CA ILE A 120 2.11 -6.18 -3.22
C ILE A 120 0.88 -7.08 -3.26
N ARG A 121 -0.20 -6.67 -2.60
CA ARG A 121 -1.51 -7.34 -2.70
C ARG A 121 -2.19 -7.03 -4.05
N GLU A 122 -3.31 -7.70 -4.30
CA GLU A 122 -4.12 -7.51 -5.53
C GLU A 122 -4.89 -6.19 -5.56
N ASP A 123 -5.05 -5.54 -4.41
CA ASP A 123 -5.66 -4.23 -4.25
C ASP A 123 -4.61 -3.11 -4.21
N GLN A 124 -3.36 -3.37 -4.58
CA GLN A 124 -2.26 -2.41 -4.46
C GLN A 124 -1.55 -2.14 -5.80
N TYR A 125 -0.85 -1.02 -5.84
CA TYR A 125 0.04 -0.61 -6.92
C TYR A 125 1.48 -0.40 -6.43
N VAL A 126 2.41 -0.37 -7.38
CA VAL A 126 3.73 0.25 -7.22
C VAL A 126 3.81 1.43 -8.18
N ALA A 127 4.14 2.63 -7.69
CA ALA A 127 4.51 3.77 -8.52
C ALA A 127 6.03 3.85 -8.59
N PHE A 128 6.59 4.10 -9.77
CA PHE A 128 8.02 4.32 -9.96
C PHE A 128 8.26 5.31 -11.09
N GLY A 129 9.17 6.27 -10.86
CA GLY A 129 9.61 7.19 -11.89
C GLY A 129 10.44 8.35 -11.35
N LEU A 130 10.46 9.46 -12.07
CA LEU A 130 11.27 10.63 -11.79
C LEU A 130 10.70 11.44 -10.62
N SER A 131 11.60 11.94 -9.77
CA SER A 131 11.24 12.86 -8.71
C SER A 131 10.85 14.22 -9.28
N GLY A 132 9.89 14.90 -8.64
CA GLY A 132 9.53 16.27 -9.01
C GLY A 132 10.61 17.31 -8.71
N ARG A 133 11.68 16.91 -8.01
CA ARG A 133 12.85 17.76 -7.78
C ARG A 133 14.13 16.93 -7.69
N GLU A 134 15.15 17.36 -8.42
CA GLU A 134 16.49 16.81 -8.29
C GLU A 134 17.08 17.00 -6.90
N GLY A 135 17.76 15.97 -6.41
CA GLY A 135 18.39 15.94 -5.09
C GLY A 135 17.47 15.65 -3.91
N LYS A 136 16.21 15.27 -4.17
CA LYS A 136 15.21 15.05 -3.12
C LYS A 136 14.12 14.08 -3.59
N SER A 137 13.62 13.22 -2.71
CA SER A 137 12.35 12.53 -2.95
C SER A 137 11.18 13.53 -2.84
N GLU A 138 10.57 13.87 -3.97
CA GLU A 138 9.47 14.83 -4.05
C GLU A 138 8.38 14.36 -5.02
N MET A 139 7.18 14.18 -4.48
CA MET A 139 6.02 13.67 -5.22
C MET A 139 5.41 14.72 -6.15
N ILE A 140 5.21 15.95 -5.67
CA ILE A 140 4.62 17.03 -6.48
C ILE A 140 5.59 17.40 -7.59
N GLY A 141 5.08 17.39 -8.81
CA GLY A 141 5.85 17.60 -10.04
C GLY A 141 6.60 16.35 -10.51
N GLY A 142 6.49 15.23 -9.79
CA GLY A 142 7.06 13.96 -10.23
C GLY A 142 6.27 13.34 -11.38
N ASP A 143 6.94 12.43 -12.07
CA ASP A 143 6.47 11.80 -13.30
C ASP A 143 6.75 10.29 -13.19
N VAL A 144 5.68 9.52 -12.98
CA VAL A 144 5.77 8.12 -12.54
C VAL A 144 4.83 7.23 -13.31
N VAL A 145 5.27 6.00 -13.54
CA VAL A 145 4.41 4.93 -14.04
C VAL A 145 3.87 4.15 -12.85
N VAL A 146 2.55 4.04 -12.78
CA VAL A 146 1.82 3.20 -11.83
C VAL A 146 1.63 1.82 -12.44
N VAL A 147 2.20 0.81 -11.78
CA VAL A 147 2.03 -0.60 -12.14
C VAL A 147 1.21 -1.36 -11.11
N ALA A 148 0.34 -2.25 -11.59
CA ALA A 148 -0.52 -3.03 -10.70
C ALA A 148 -1.07 -4.29 -11.38
N TYR A 149 -1.72 -5.15 -10.59
CA TYR A 149 -2.62 -6.20 -11.08
C TYR A 149 -4.04 -5.93 -10.59
N ASN A 150 -4.98 -5.73 -11.50
CA ASN A 150 -6.38 -5.47 -11.16
C ASN A 150 -7.16 -6.79 -11.17
N ASN A 151 -7.39 -7.37 -9.99
CA ASN A 151 -8.07 -8.65 -9.85
C ASN A 151 -9.52 -8.69 -10.33
N ARG A 152 -10.22 -7.54 -10.36
CA ARG A 152 -11.59 -7.45 -10.87
C ARG A 152 -11.65 -7.63 -12.38
N THR A 153 -10.62 -7.18 -13.09
CA THR A 153 -10.53 -7.28 -14.55
C THR A 153 -9.60 -8.40 -15.03
N GLY A 154 -8.75 -8.92 -14.15
CA GLY A 154 -7.71 -9.89 -14.47
C GLY A 154 -6.57 -9.31 -15.32
N LYS A 155 -6.38 -7.99 -15.34
CA LYS A 155 -5.39 -7.30 -16.19
C LYS A 155 -4.29 -6.64 -15.37
N PHE A 156 -3.09 -6.60 -15.93
CA PHE A 156 -1.99 -5.77 -15.44
C PHE A 156 -2.12 -4.34 -15.95
N ILE A 157 -1.65 -3.40 -15.14
CA ILE A 157 -1.69 -1.96 -15.38
C ILE A 157 -0.24 -1.47 -15.51
N ALA A 158 -0.01 -0.60 -16.48
CA ALA A 158 1.16 0.26 -16.61
C ALA A 158 0.65 1.58 -17.20
N GLU A 159 0.47 2.58 -16.35
CA GLU A 159 -0.12 3.87 -16.71
C GLU A 159 0.76 5.00 -16.21
N ASP A 160 1.03 5.99 -17.07
CA ASP A 160 1.81 7.18 -16.75
C ASP A 160 0.96 8.23 -16.00
N TYR A 161 1.56 8.84 -14.98
CA TYR A 161 0.89 9.72 -14.03
C TYR A 161 1.65 11.02 -13.82
N TYR A 162 0.95 12.12 -14.09
CA TYR A 162 1.31 13.46 -13.63
C TYR A 162 0.77 13.77 -12.22
N MET A 163 1.66 14.19 -11.33
CA MET A 163 1.35 14.49 -9.93
C MET A 163 1.42 15.99 -9.63
N SER A 164 0.26 16.64 -9.56
CA SER A 164 0.16 18.09 -9.33
C SER A 164 -0.15 18.49 -7.88
N ASP A 165 -0.66 17.56 -7.07
CA ASP A 165 -1.06 17.76 -5.68
C ASP A 165 -0.99 16.43 -4.92
N TYR A 166 -1.01 16.47 -3.58
CA TYR A 166 -1.07 15.28 -2.71
C TYR A 166 -2.44 14.57 -2.73
N ALA A 167 -3.49 15.26 -3.19
CA ALA A 167 -4.83 14.71 -3.28
C ALA A 167 -5.00 13.70 -4.44
N GLN A 168 -6.03 12.85 -4.33
CA GLN A 168 -6.45 11.95 -5.40
C GLN A 168 -6.92 12.73 -6.64
N CYS A 169 -6.77 12.14 -7.84
CA CYS A 169 -7.20 12.77 -9.09
C CYS A 169 -8.69 13.18 -9.12
N ASP A 170 -8.94 14.49 -9.14
CA ASP A 170 -10.27 15.06 -9.37
C ASP A 170 -10.63 15.16 -10.87
N GLY A 171 -9.69 14.82 -11.77
CA GLY A 171 -9.81 14.96 -13.22
C GLY A 171 -9.17 16.25 -13.78
N ARG A 172 -8.54 17.05 -12.93
CA ARG A 172 -7.78 18.26 -13.30
C ARG A 172 -6.48 18.40 -12.49
N LYS A 173 -6.53 18.08 -11.20
CA LYS A 173 -5.44 18.17 -10.22
C LYS A 173 -5.38 16.91 -9.33
N GLY A 174 -4.27 16.77 -8.61
CA GLY A 174 -3.96 15.59 -7.81
C GLY A 174 -2.95 14.66 -8.48
N VAL A 175 -2.95 13.40 -8.03
CA VAL A 175 -2.22 12.26 -8.59
C VAL A 175 -3.06 11.64 -9.70
N CYS A 176 -2.85 12.05 -10.94
CA CYS A 176 -3.72 11.72 -12.07
C CYS A 176 -3.00 10.89 -13.13
N PRO A 177 -3.66 9.86 -13.71
CA PRO A 177 -3.25 9.33 -15.00
C PRO A 177 -3.25 10.47 -16.04
N ASP A 178 -2.26 10.48 -16.92
CA ASP A 178 -2.07 11.61 -17.85
C ASP A 178 -3.26 11.84 -18.79
N GLU A 179 -3.88 10.75 -19.25
CA GLU A 179 -5.09 10.82 -20.08
C GLU A 179 -6.24 11.58 -19.39
N ARG A 180 -6.30 11.56 -18.04
CA ARG A 180 -7.34 12.31 -17.30
C ARG A 180 -7.11 13.81 -17.28
N VAL A 181 -5.87 14.26 -17.48
CA VAL A 181 -5.48 15.68 -17.44
C VAL A 181 -5.01 16.20 -18.80
N GLY A 182 -5.35 15.48 -19.88
CA GLY A 182 -5.13 15.88 -21.26
C GLY A 182 -3.77 15.54 -21.83
N GLY A 183 -2.96 14.71 -21.15
CA GLY A 183 -1.76 14.08 -21.69
C GLY A 183 -2.07 12.71 -22.30
N LYS A 184 -1.03 11.94 -22.64
CA LYS A 184 -1.13 10.56 -23.10
C LYS A 184 -0.43 9.61 -22.15
N ASN A 185 -0.89 8.36 -22.13
CA ASN A 185 -0.13 7.31 -21.49
C ASN A 185 1.08 6.93 -22.37
N ASP A 186 2.29 7.31 -21.96
CA ASP A 186 3.52 6.96 -22.66
C ASP A 186 4.14 5.63 -22.19
N ALA A 187 3.56 5.00 -21.17
CA ALA A 187 3.94 3.67 -20.71
C ALA A 187 3.19 2.57 -21.48
N VAL A 188 3.93 1.75 -22.23
CA VAL A 188 3.38 0.62 -22.99
C VAL A 188 3.68 -0.69 -22.27
N LEU A 189 2.64 -1.36 -21.78
CA LEU A 189 2.74 -2.68 -21.15
C LEU A 189 3.35 -3.72 -22.11
N VAL A 190 4.48 -4.32 -21.72
CA VAL A 190 5.16 -5.40 -22.45
C VAL A 190 4.80 -6.76 -21.86
N HIS A 191 4.84 -6.87 -20.54
CA HIS A 191 4.59 -8.12 -19.82
C HIS A 191 4.09 -7.85 -18.42
N GLY A 192 3.25 -8.75 -17.90
CA GLY A 192 2.80 -8.74 -16.53
C GLY A 192 2.68 -10.17 -16.02
N GLU A 193 3.20 -10.40 -14.82
CA GLU A 193 3.05 -11.67 -14.12
C GLU A 193 2.80 -11.41 -12.63
N ARG A 194 2.11 -12.36 -12.00
CA ARG A 194 1.91 -12.38 -10.57
C ARG A 194 2.13 -13.78 -10.06
N LYS A 195 3.02 -13.93 -9.08
CA LYS A 195 3.38 -15.22 -8.49
C LYS A 195 3.71 -15.02 -7.01
N ASN A 196 3.13 -15.87 -6.15
CA ASN A 196 3.44 -15.90 -4.71
C ASN A 196 3.45 -14.51 -4.02
N GLY A 197 2.46 -13.66 -4.32
CA GLY A 197 2.34 -12.32 -3.72
C GLY A 197 3.24 -11.25 -4.32
N VAL A 198 4.07 -11.57 -5.32
CA VAL A 198 4.86 -10.61 -6.09
C VAL A 198 4.15 -10.30 -7.40
N THR A 199 3.93 -9.01 -7.68
CA THR A 199 3.51 -8.52 -9.00
C THR A 199 4.72 -7.97 -9.72
N THR A 200 4.95 -8.45 -10.94
CA THR A 200 6.01 -7.98 -11.83
C THR A 200 5.38 -7.44 -13.09
N VAL A 201 5.66 -6.18 -13.41
CA VAL A 201 5.18 -5.52 -14.62
C VAL A 201 6.36 -4.95 -15.37
N THR A 202 6.47 -5.29 -16.65
CA THR A 202 7.45 -4.76 -17.59
C THR A 202 6.75 -3.86 -18.58
N TYR A 203 7.26 -2.64 -18.75
CA TYR A 203 6.74 -1.66 -19.70
C TYR A 203 7.88 -0.99 -20.47
N MET A 204 7.53 -0.40 -21.61
CA MET A 204 8.40 0.49 -22.36
C MET A 204 7.93 1.93 -22.22
N ARG A 205 8.88 2.87 -22.21
CA ARG A 205 8.63 4.31 -22.24
C ARG A 205 9.68 5.01 -23.10
N PRO A 206 9.33 6.03 -23.90
CA PRO A 206 10.33 6.85 -24.58
C PRO A 206 11.24 7.60 -23.59
N MET A 207 12.53 7.74 -23.90
CA MET A 207 13.42 8.60 -23.10
C MET A 207 13.01 10.08 -23.18
N ARG A 208 12.40 10.47 -24.30
CA ARG A 208 11.94 11.83 -24.59
C ARG A 208 10.52 11.76 -25.13
N THR A 209 9.60 12.39 -24.43
CA THR A 209 8.23 12.58 -24.91
C THR A 209 8.11 13.94 -25.59
N ASN A 210 7.08 14.09 -26.42
CA ASN A 210 6.81 15.35 -27.12
C ASN A 210 5.69 16.17 -26.43
N GLU A 211 5.39 15.88 -25.17
CA GLU A 211 4.27 16.51 -24.44
C GLU A 211 4.76 17.64 -23.53
N LEU A 212 4.37 18.87 -23.85
CA LEU A 212 4.78 20.05 -23.09
C LEU A 212 4.11 20.08 -21.71
N GLY A 213 4.93 19.87 -20.66
CA GLY A 213 4.57 20.18 -19.28
C GLY A 213 3.74 19.10 -18.56
N LYS A 214 3.68 17.88 -19.11
CA LYS A 214 3.10 16.70 -18.47
C LYS A 214 4.17 15.68 -18.10
N ASP A 215 5.11 15.45 -19.00
CA ASP A 215 6.19 14.52 -18.75
C ASP A 215 7.53 15.24 -18.57
N ILE A 216 8.40 14.57 -17.86
CA ILE A 216 9.79 14.92 -17.67
C ILE A 216 10.63 14.03 -18.59
N VAL A 217 11.48 14.67 -19.39
CA VAL A 217 12.50 13.98 -20.18
C VAL A 217 13.42 13.22 -19.24
N ILE A 218 13.60 11.92 -19.47
CA ILE A 218 14.56 11.11 -18.73
C ILE A 218 15.97 11.62 -19.09
N PRO A 219 16.74 12.15 -18.12
CA PRO A 219 18.07 12.67 -18.41
C PRO A 219 19.04 11.56 -18.83
N ASP A 220 20.01 11.90 -19.68
CA ASP A 220 21.14 11.03 -20.03
C ASP A 220 22.23 11.03 -18.91
N THR A 221 21.85 11.37 -17.68
CA THR A 221 22.70 11.48 -16.49
C THR A 221 21.98 10.93 -15.27
N GLU A 222 22.72 10.73 -14.19
CA GLU A 222 22.13 10.40 -12.89
C GLU A 222 21.05 11.42 -12.48
N THR A 223 19.86 10.91 -12.14
CA THR A 223 18.66 11.70 -11.80
C THR A 223 17.96 11.11 -10.57
N SER A 224 17.30 11.96 -9.78
CA SER A 224 16.50 11.55 -8.63
C SER A 224 15.22 10.82 -9.04
N VAL A 225 14.96 9.67 -8.43
CA VAL A 225 13.78 8.84 -8.65
C VAL A 225 12.99 8.64 -7.35
N ILE A 226 11.71 8.35 -7.51
CA ILE A 226 10.79 8.06 -6.40
C ILE A 226 10.06 6.74 -6.65
N ALA A 227 9.72 6.05 -5.56
CA ALA A 227 8.85 4.89 -5.60
C ALA A 227 7.86 4.90 -4.43
N ALA A 228 6.69 4.31 -4.63
CA ALA A 228 5.69 4.13 -3.59
C ALA A 228 4.86 2.86 -3.79
N ILE A 229 4.34 2.29 -2.71
CA ILE A 229 3.34 1.24 -2.70
C ILE A 229 2.05 1.82 -2.11
N GLY A 230 0.93 1.71 -2.80
CA GLY A 230 -0.34 2.19 -2.26
C GLY A 230 -1.51 1.31 -2.67
N PRO A 231 -2.69 1.51 -2.06
CA PRO A 231 -3.91 0.85 -2.49
C PRO A 231 -4.42 1.44 -3.81
N LEU A 232 -5.11 0.62 -4.59
CA LEU A 232 -5.89 1.04 -5.75
C LEU A 232 -7.29 1.48 -5.30
N ASN A 233 -7.82 2.51 -5.92
CA ASN A 233 -9.21 2.90 -5.72
C ASN A 233 -10.19 2.00 -6.51
N LEU A 234 -11.49 2.25 -6.37
CA LEU A 234 -12.53 1.50 -7.09
C LEU A 234 -12.46 1.64 -8.62
N ARG A 235 -11.72 2.60 -9.17
CA ARG A 235 -11.46 2.75 -10.61
C ARG A 235 -10.20 2.02 -11.07
N GLY A 236 -9.40 1.48 -10.14
CA GLY A 236 -8.09 0.89 -10.46
C GLY A 236 -6.98 1.93 -10.62
N GLU A 237 -7.19 3.15 -10.12
CA GLU A 237 -6.17 4.22 -10.13
C GLU A 237 -5.47 4.28 -8.77
N ALA A 238 -4.29 4.90 -8.73
CA ALA A 238 -3.53 5.10 -7.51
C ALA A 238 -4.33 5.87 -6.44
N ASN A 239 -4.32 5.36 -5.21
CA ASN A 239 -4.82 6.03 -4.01
C ASN A 239 -3.66 6.36 -3.05
N ALA A 240 -3.94 7.08 -1.97
CA ALA A 240 -2.95 7.51 -0.99
C ALA A 240 -2.17 6.32 -0.40
N HIS A 241 -0.85 6.37 -0.49
CA HIS A 241 0.06 5.41 0.13
C HIS A 241 0.35 5.77 1.59
N HIS A 242 0.81 4.81 2.39
CA HIS A 242 1.27 5.09 3.75
C HIS A 242 2.59 5.89 3.75
N SER A 243 2.91 6.55 4.86
CA SER A 243 4.13 7.37 5.00
C SER A 243 5.44 6.58 4.85
N PHE A 244 5.43 5.30 5.20
CA PHE A 244 6.54 4.34 5.08
C PHE A 244 6.50 3.51 3.79
N ASP A 245 5.42 3.60 3.01
CA ASP A 245 5.29 2.93 1.73
C ASP A 245 5.76 3.81 0.57
N LYS A 246 6.74 4.69 0.82
CA LYS A 246 7.33 5.56 -0.18
C LYS A 246 8.79 5.88 0.13
N THR A 247 9.56 6.23 -0.89
CA THR A 247 10.95 6.65 -0.72
C THR A 247 11.01 7.99 -0.01
N THR A 248 11.93 8.13 0.94
CA THR A 248 12.11 9.39 1.70
C THR A 248 13.47 10.03 1.45
N GLU A 249 14.43 9.19 1.13
CA GLU A 249 15.79 9.44 0.74
C GLU A 249 15.90 9.82 -0.75
N ASP A 250 16.96 10.53 -1.11
CA ASP A 250 17.29 10.83 -2.50
C ASP A 250 17.92 9.60 -3.16
N ILE A 251 17.08 8.76 -3.77
CA ILE A 251 17.54 7.65 -4.60
C ILE A 251 17.83 8.20 -5.99
N ARG A 252 19.01 7.88 -6.52
CA ARG A 252 19.38 8.26 -7.88
C ARG A 252 19.65 7.07 -8.78
N ILE A 253 19.31 7.23 -10.05
CA ILE A 253 19.52 6.27 -11.13
C ILE A 253 20.09 7.01 -12.34
N ASP A 254 21.12 6.43 -12.94
CA ASP A 254 21.51 6.74 -14.31
C ASP A 254 20.92 5.66 -15.23
N PHE A 255 19.90 6.03 -16.01
CA PHE A 255 19.19 5.11 -16.88
C PHE A 255 20.02 4.63 -18.08
N THR A 256 21.17 5.27 -18.33
CA THR A 256 22.12 4.90 -19.39
C THR A 256 23.17 3.89 -18.92
N SER A 257 23.23 3.64 -17.60
CA SER A 257 24.16 2.69 -17.00
C SER A 257 23.91 1.25 -17.46
N ARG A 258 24.94 0.40 -17.29
CA ARG A 258 24.90 -1.03 -17.60
C ARG A 258 25.46 -1.83 -16.43
N ASN A 259 24.89 -3.01 -16.18
CA ASN A 259 25.33 -3.94 -15.13
C ASN A 259 25.30 -3.35 -13.70
N VAL A 260 24.30 -2.53 -13.37
CA VAL A 260 24.03 -2.13 -11.98
C VAL A 260 23.42 -3.33 -11.23
N HIS A 261 24.04 -3.78 -10.13
CA HIS A 261 23.62 -4.98 -9.41
C HIS A 261 23.24 -4.68 -7.94
N ASP A 262 22.41 -3.66 -7.73
CA ASP A 262 22.00 -3.21 -6.39
C ASP A 262 20.78 -3.98 -5.84
N CYS A 263 20.34 -5.05 -6.52
CA CYS A 263 19.29 -5.94 -6.05
C CYS A 263 19.88 -7.22 -5.48
N THR A 264 20.14 -7.22 -4.18
CA THR A 264 20.76 -8.35 -3.47
C THR A 264 19.75 -9.25 -2.77
N ASN A 265 18.52 -8.79 -2.56
CA ASN A 265 17.48 -9.51 -1.85
C ASN A 265 16.53 -10.24 -2.82
N SER A 266 15.88 -11.28 -2.33
CA SER A 266 14.80 -11.95 -3.08
C SER A 266 13.46 -11.45 -2.55
N LEU A 267 12.63 -10.87 -3.42
CA LEU A 267 11.24 -10.48 -3.13
C LEU A 267 10.39 -11.67 -2.64
N TYR A 268 10.79 -12.89 -2.97
CA TYR A 268 10.10 -14.13 -2.61
C TYR A 268 10.53 -14.69 -1.25
N ASN A 269 11.71 -14.30 -0.74
CA ASN A 269 12.22 -14.71 0.57
C ASN A 269 11.85 -13.73 1.69
N LEU A 270 11.16 -12.63 1.36
CA LEU A 270 10.53 -11.78 2.37
C LEU A 270 9.44 -12.59 3.10
N PRO A 271 9.43 -12.63 4.44
CA PRO A 271 8.46 -13.42 5.20
C PRO A 271 7.04 -13.08 4.78
N ASP A 272 6.19 -14.11 4.67
CA ASP A 272 4.83 -13.90 4.23
C ASP A 272 4.03 -13.18 5.31
N THR A 273 3.83 -11.89 5.11
CA THR A 273 3.07 -11.06 6.06
C THR A 273 1.56 -11.35 6.05
N SER A 274 1.11 -12.37 5.31
CA SER A 274 -0.29 -12.84 5.26
C SER A 274 -0.79 -13.44 6.59
N ASP A 275 0.11 -13.78 7.51
CA ASP A 275 -0.24 -14.42 8.79
C ASP A 275 -0.51 -13.41 9.93
N ILE A 276 -0.39 -12.11 9.66
CA ILE A 276 -0.60 -11.07 10.68
C ILE A 276 -2.11 -10.90 10.92
N LYS A 277 -2.56 -11.35 12.11
CA LYS A 277 -3.97 -11.22 12.52
C LYS A 277 -4.35 -9.77 12.82
N PRO A 278 -5.56 -9.33 12.43
CA PRO A 278 -6.09 -8.04 12.84
C PRO A 278 -6.20 -7.93 14.36
N TRP A 279 -6.05 -6.72 14.89
CA TRP A 279 -6.43 -6.43 16.26
C TRP A 279 -7.94 -6.61 16.42
N PRO A 280 -8.41 -7.14 17.57
CA PRO A 280 -9.83 -7.18 17.86
C PRO A 280 -10.45 -5.77 17.77
N PRO A 281 -11.57 -5.58 17.05
CA PRO A 281 -12.25 -4.30 17.03
C PRO A 281 -12.68 -3.90 18.44
N ALA A 282 -12.35 -2.68 18.84
CA ALA A 282 -12.79 -2.14 20.12
C ALA A 282 -14.30 -1.85 20.09
N VAL A 283 -14.96 -1.83 21.25
CA VAL A 283 -16.41 -1.62 21.36
C VAL A 283 -16.70 -0.64 22.50
N ILE A 284 -17.58 0.34 22.25
CA ILE A 284 -18.03 1.32 23.25
C ILE A 284 -19.56 1.28 23.36
N THR A 285 -20.11 0.95 24.53
CA THR A 285 -21.58 0.75 24.69
C THR A 285 -22.26 1.61 25.77
N ASN A 286 -21.50 2.20 26.70
CA ASN A 286 -22.04 2.89 27.88
C ASN A 286 -21.54 4.34 27.99
N GLU A 287 -21.31 4.99 26.85
CA GLU A 287 -20.82 6.37 26.80
C GLU A 287 -21.80 7.25 26.03
N THR A 288 -21.96 8.50 26.50
CA THR A 288 -22.76 9.52 25.82
C THR A 288 -21.92 10.64 25.22
N THR A 289 -20.63 10.67 25.57
CA THR A 289 -19.66 11.67 25.12
C THR A 289 -18.46 10.99 24.51
N PHE A 290 -18.05 11.45 23.34
CA PHE A 290 -16.94 10.90 22.58
C PHE A 290 -15.96 11.99 22.17
N THR A 291 -14.67 11.63 22.04
CA THR A 291 -13.68 12.44 21.33
C THR A 291 -13.33 11.76 20.02
N ALA A 292 -13.36 12.50 18.91
CA ALA A 292 -13.02 12.02 17.58
C ALA A 292 -11.78 12.74 17.05
N ARG A 293 -10.71 11.97 16.80
CA ARG A 293 -9.40 12.47 16.33
C ARG A 293 -8.90 11.64 15.16
N ILE A 294 -7.92 12.15 14.43
CA ILE A 294 -7.25 11.41 13.36
C ILE A 294 -6.08 10.59 13.94
N GLY A 295 -5.75 9.48 13.32
CA GLY A 295 -4.55 8.70 13.66
C GLY A 295 -4.27 7.64 12.60
N PRO A 296 -3.20 6.84 12.74
CA PRO A 296 -2.76 5.93 11.71
C PRO A 296 -3.73 4.76 11.58
N ALA A 297 -3.92 4.26 10.36
CA ALA A 297 -4.87 3.18 10.10
C ALA A 297 -4.44 1.81 10.67
N GLY A 298 -3.23 1.68 11.23
CA GLY A 298 -2.77 0.45 11.91
C GLY A 298 -2.28 -0.67 10.97
N GLY A 299 -1.86 -0.33 9.75
CA GLY A 299 -1.25 -1.27 8.81
C GLY A 299 -2.07 -2.55 8.59
N LYS A 300 -1.40 -3.71 8.59
CA LYS A 300 -2.05 -5.02 8.41
C LYS A 300 -2.89 -5.48 9.61
N ARG A 301 -2.75 -4.85 10.78
CA ARG A 301 -3.52 -5.21 11.96
C ARG A 301 -4.79 -4.37 12.15
N GLY A 302 -4.83 -3.19 11.53
CA GLY A 302 -5.86 -2.18 11.75
C GLY A 302 -6.96 -2.16 10.69
N TYR A 303 -7.30 -0.95 10.26
CA TYR A 303 -8.51 -0.61 9.49
C TYR A 303 -8.80 -1.57 8.35
N THR A 304 -7.86 -1.79 7.43
CA THR A 304 -8.12 -2.58 6.22
C THR A 304 -8.47 -4.03 6.56
N SER A 305 -7.78 -4.63 7.53
CA SER A 305 -8.02 -6.01 7.94
C SER A 305 -9.26 -6.16 8.82
N ILE A 306 -9.61 -5.13 9.60
CA ILE A 306 -10.82 -5.09 10.43
C ILE A 306 -12.07 -4.91 9.55
N THR A 307 -11.99 -4.03 8.55
CA THR A 307 -13.16 -3.57 7.79
C THR A 307 -13.34 -4.26 6.44
N GLY A 308 -12.26 -4.82 5.88
CA GLY A 308 -12.20 -5.27 4.49
C GLY A 308 -12.18 -4.14 3.47
N GLN A 309 -12.10 -2.87 3.90
CA GLN A 309 -12.10 -1.68 3.05
C GLN A 309 -10.70 -1.05 3.00
N PRO A 310 -10.29 -0.46 1.86
CA PRO A 310 -8.98 0.18 1.76
C PRO A 310 -8.94 1.46 2.61
N ALA A 311 -7.92 1.57 3.47
CA ALA A 311 -7.64 2.77 4.27
C ALA A 311 -6.78 3.80 3.53
N TRP A 312 -6.85 5.07 3.96
CA TRP A 312 -6.05 6.19 3.43
C TRP A 312 -4.73 6.40 4.19
N GLY A 313 -4.31 5.43 4.98
CA GLY A 313 -3.21 5.58 5.93
C GLY A 313 -3.59 6.20 7.27
N ILE A 314 -4.73 6.87 7.33
CA ILE A 314 -5.34 7.39 8.55
C ILE A 314 -6.76 6.87 8.75
N ALA A 315 -7.24 6.92 9.99
CA ALA A 315 -8.59 6.56 10.38
C ALA A 315 -9.05 7.40 11.58
N TRP A 316 -10.34 7.34 11.89
CA TRP A 316 -10.92 7.93 13.08
C TRP A 316 -10.53 7.14 14.32
N TYR A 317 -10.04 7.86 15.32
CA TYR A 317 -9.84 7.40 16.68
C TYR A 317 -10.97 7.97 17.54
N ILE A 318 -11.80 7.09 18.10
CA ILE A 318 -12.90 7.47 18.99
C ILE A 318 -12.54 7.06 20.41
N ASN A 319 -12.50 8.02 21.33
CA ASN A 319 -12.00 7.82 22.69
C ASN A 319 -10.63 7.11 22.70
N ASP A 320 -9.75 7.54 21.79
CA ASP A 320 -8.39 7.04 21.62
C ASP A 320 -8.28 5.55 21.21
N LEU A 321 -9.40 4.96 20.76
CA LEU A 321 -9.46 3.62 20.17
C LEU A 321 -9.53 3.74 18.64
N LEU A 322 -8.80 2.88 17.92
CA LEU A 322 -8.87 2.79 16.47
C LEU A 322 -10.26 2.25 16.05
N ILE A 323 -11.03 3.09 15.35
CA ILE A 323 -12.35 2.77 14.76
C ILE A 323 -13.26 1.81 15.58
N PRO A 324 -13.55 2.10 16.86
CA PRO A 324 -14.39 1.21 17.67
C PRO A 324 -15.82 1.13 17.12
N GLU A 325 -16.46 -0.01 17.32
CA GLU A 325 -17.91 -0.12 17.15
C GLU A 325 -18.61 0.58 18.32
N ILE A 326 -19.46 1.55 18.02
CA ILE A 326 -20.19 2.32 19.04
C ILE A 326 -21.61 1.78 19.14
N THR A 327 -22.16 1.63 20.35
CA THR A 327 -23.58 1.34 20.56
C THR A 327 -24.28 2.55 21.12
N VAL A 328 -25.36 2.97 20.46
CA VAL A 328 -26.22 4.09 20.87
C VAL A 328 -27.68 3.63 20.99
N LYS A 329 -28.49 4.37 21.74
CA LYS A 329 -29.91 4.09 21.96
C LYS A 329 -30.79 5.12 21.28
N ARG A 330 -31.87 4.66 20.66
CA ARG A 330 -32.95 5.52 20.16
C ARG A 330 -33.52 6.39 21.29
N GLY A 331 -33.76 7.67 20.97
CA GLY A 331 -34.25 8.69 21.88
C GLY A 331 -33.17 9.34 22.77
N GLU A 332 -31.94 8.81 22.81
CA GLU A 332 -30.84 9.40 23.57
C GLU A 332 -30.03 10.42 22.75
N THR A 333 -29.36 11.35 23.44
CA THR A 333 -28.52 12.39 22.83
C THR A 333 -27.05 12.14 23.16
N TYR A 334 -26.23 12.13 22.12
CA TYR A 334 -24.79 11.88 22.17
C TYR A 334 -24.01 13.11 21.70
N THR A 335 -22.83 13.33 22.27
CA THR A 335 -21.95 14.45 21.91
C THR A 335 -20.59 13.94 21.46
N PHE A 336 -20.16 14.35 20.27
CA PHE A 336 -18.83 14.10 19.74
C PHE A 336 -18.03 15.40 19.74
N THR A 337 -16.88 15.39 20.41
CA THR A 337 -15.89 16.46 20.36
C THR A 337 -14.92 16.13 19.23
N VAL A 338 -15.00 16.88 18.12
CA VAL A 338 -14.33 16.55 16.85
C VAL A 338 -13.10 17.42 16.66
N GLU A 339 -11.99 16.77 16.31
CA GLU A 339 -10.70 17.40 16.05
C GLU A 339 -10.09 16.87 14.72
N GLY A 340 -10.83 17.03 13.63
CA GLY A 340 -10.50 16.53 12.28
C GLY A 340 -9.84 17.54 11.34
N GLY A 341 -9.72 18.80 11.77
CA GLY A 341 -9.17 19.91 10.98
C GLY A 341 -10.22 20.66 10.17
N ASP A 342 -10.14 22.00 10.21
CA ASP A 342 -11.14 22.94 9.70
C ASP A 342 -10.67 23.77 8.50
N ASP A 343 -9.44 23.54 8.03
CA ASP A 343 -8.86 24.23 6.87
C ASP A 343 -9.20 23.52 5.54
N GLN A 344 -10.26 23.98 4.88
CA GLN A 344 -10.68 23.48 3.56
C GLN A 344 -9.61 23.64 2.47
N ALA A 345 -8.67 24.58 2.62
CA ALA A 345 -7.59 24.78 1.66
C ALA A 345 -6.49 23.70 1.78
N ASN A 346 -6.52 22.89 2.83
CA ASN A 346 -5.63 21.76 3.03
C ASN A 346 -6.42 20.44 3.10
N PRO A 347 -6.85 19.87 1.96
CA PRO A 347 -7.64 18.64 1.92
C PRO A 347 -7.01 17.49 2.70
N ALA A 348 -5.68 17.35 2.69
CA ALA A 348 -4.99 16.29 3.42
C ALA A 348 -5.20 16.34 4.94
N ARG A 349 -5.53 17.51 5.51
CA ARG A 349 -5.79 17.72 6.94
C ARG A 349 -7.20 18.25 7.21
N TYR A 350 -8.12 18.07 6.28
CA TYR A 350 -9.52 18.49 6.41
C TYR A 350 -10.44 17.27 6.46
N HIS A 351 -10.77 16.83 7.68
CA HIS A 351 -11.57 15.62 7.92
C HIS A 351 -12.80 15.91 8.79
N PRO A 352 -13.85 16.56 8.26
CA PRO A 352 -15.07 16.78 9.05
C PRO A 352 -15.78 15.46 9.36
N PHE A 353 -16.32 15.34 10.56
CA PHE A 353 -16.98 14.14 11.07
C PHE A 353 -18.50 14.22 10.89
N TYR A 354 -19.12 13.14 10.44
CA TYR A 354 -20.57 13.06 10.26
C TYR A 354 -21.08 11.62 10.43
N ILE A 355 -22.40 11.46 10.57
CA ILE A 355 -23.08 10.18 10.78
C ILE A 355 -24.05 9.92 9.62
N THR A 356 -24.00 8.73 9.04
CA THR A 356 -24.70 8.39 7.80
C THR A 356 -25.01 6.90 7.66
N ASP A 357 -25.85 6.53 6.68
CA ASP A 357 -26.10 5.15 6.27
C ASP A 357 -25.02 4.58 5.32
N SER A 358 -24.11 5.42 4.82
CA SER A 358 -23.03 5.01 3.91
C SER A 358 -21.84 4.38 4.66
N PRO A 359 -21.48 3.10 4.38
CA PRO A 359 -20.33 2.45 4.99
C PRO A 359 -18.99 3.05 4.55
N GLU A 360 -18.91 3.66 3.37
CA GLU A 360 -17.69 4.25 2.82
C GLU A 360 -17.53 5.74 3.12
N GLY A 361 -18.62 6.48 3.35
CA GLY A 361 -18.56 7.92 3.62
C GLY A 361 -18.17 8.80 2.42
N GLY A 362 -17.42 9.89 2.66
CA GLY A 362 -16.95 10.79 1.61
C GLY A 362 -18.07 11.57 0.89
N PHE A 363 -19.08 12.04 1.64
CA PHE A 363 -20.24 12.76 1.11
C PHE A 363 -19.87 13.95 0.21
N GLY A 364 -18.87 14.76 0.59
CA GLY A 364 -18.42 15.93 -0.17
C GLY A 364 -17.83 15.62 -1.55
N GLN A 365 -17.44 14.37 -1.81
CA GLN A 365 -16.92 13.91 -3.11
C GLN A 365 -17.99 13.26 -4.00
N LYS A 366 -19.22 13.10 -3.52
CA LYS A 366 -20.30 12.45 -4.26
C LYS A 366 -20.95 13.44 -5.24
N SER A 367 -21.49 12.91 -6.33
CA SER A 367 -22.38 13.68 -7.22
C SER A 367 -23.65 14.09 -6.47
N GLU A 368 -24.31 15.15 -6.93
CA GLU A 368 -25.54 15.65 -6.30
C GLU A 368 -26.62 14.57 -6.15
N GLU A 369 -26.83 13.75 -7.18
CA GLU A 369 -27.76 12.61 -7.14
C GLU A 369 -27.40 11.62 -6.01
N ASN A 370 -26.12 11.28 -5.87
CA ASN A 370 -25.64 10.36 -4.84
C ASN A 370 -25.67 10.99 -3.44
N GLN A 371 -25.48 12.30 -3.33
CA GLN A 371 -25.65 13.05 -2.09
C GLN A 371 -27.12 13.05 -1.65
N MET A 372 -28.06 13.21 -2.59
CA MET A 372 -29.49 13.16 -2.31
C MET A 372 -29.99 11.76 -1.94
N ALA A 373 -29.36 10.71 -2.44
CA ALA A 373 -29.69 9.31 -2.12
C ALA A 373 -29.15 8.85 -0.76
N GLN A 374 -28.15 9.53 -0.21
CA GLN A 374 -27.50 9.16 1.04
C GLN A 374 -28.22 9.81 2.24
N THR A 375 -28.51 9.02 3.27
CA THR A 375 -29.13 9.55 4.50
C THR A 375 -28.03 10.05 5.44
N VAL A 376 -28.15 11.31 5.87
CA VAL A 376 -27.29 11.89 6.91
C VAL A 376 -28.08 12.05 8.19
N PHE A 377 -27.56 11.49 9.29
CA PHE A 377 -28.18 11.53 10.61
C PHE A 377 -27.65 12.69 11.48
N ALA A 378 -26.40 13.10 11.26
CA ALA A 378 -25.79 14.26 11.92
C ALA A 378 -24.53 14.72 11.18
N GLY A 379 -24.13 15.98 11.37
CA GLY A 379 -22.82 16.51 10.95
C GLY A 379 -22.76 17.14 9.55
N VAL A 380 -23.89 17.25 8.87
CA VAL A 380 -24.04 17.99 7.60
C VAL A 380 -25.28 18.87 7.69
N ASP A 381 -25.18 20.09 7.20
CA ASP A 381 -26.28 21.05 7.09
C ASP A 381 -26.31 21.65 5.68
N ARG A 382 -27.34 22.44 5.37
CA ARG A 382 -27.49 23.13 4.08
C ARG A 382 -27.37 24.63 4.27
N ASP A 383 -26.64 25.29 3.38
CA ASP A 383 -26.59 26.74 3.35
C ASP A 383 -27.86 27.34 2.72
N ALA A 384 -27.91 28.67 2.61
CA ALA A 384 -29.06 29.39 2.06
C ALA A 384 -29.35 29.04 0.59
N ASP A 385 -28.33 28.60 -0.16
CA ASP A 385 -28.42 28.21 -1.56
C ASP A 385 -28.72 26.71 -1.71
N GLY A 386 -28.82 25.97 -0.59
CA GLY A 386 -29.16 24.56 -0.52
C GLY A 386 -27.96 23.62 -0.65
N TYR A 387 -26.73 24.14 -0.69
CA TYR A 387 -25.51 23.34 -0.75
C TYR A 387 -25.19 22.72 0.61
N PHE A 388 -24.81 21.45 0.58
CA PHE A 388 -24.41 20.73 1.77
C PHE A 388 -23.02 21.16 2.24
N TYR A 389 -22.88 21.39 3.54
CA TYR A 389 -21.60 21.63 4.19
C TYR A 389 -21.52 20.89 5.53
N PRO A 390 -20.31 20.46 5.94
CA PRO A 390 -20.13 19.76 7.20
C PRO A 390 -20.15 20.73 8.38
N THR A 391 -20.74 20.32 9.50
CA THR A 391 -20.89 21.17 10.69
C THR A 391 -19.89 20.89 11.82
N ALA A 392 -19.13 19.79 11.72
CA ALA A 392 -18.21 19.39 12.77
C ALA A 392 -16.84 18.98 12.21
N ALA A 393 -15.88 19.89 12.28
CA ALA A 393 -14.50 19.66 11.85
C ALA A 393 -13.51 19.94 12.98
N GLY A 394 -13.52 21.17 13.52
CA GLY A 394 -12.67 21.58 14.65
C GLY A 394 -11.19 21.64 14.29
N ARG A 395 -10.34 21.99 15.27
CA ARG A 395 -8.88 21.97 15.10
C ARG A 395 -8.39 20.59 14.65
N TYR A 396 -7.27 20.54 13.95
CA TYR A 396 -6.66 19.26 13.60
C TYR A 396 -5.88 18.67 14.78
N CYS A 397 -6.20 17.44 15.17
CA CYS A 397 -5.41 16.64 16.08
C CYS A 397 -5.18 15.24 15.51
N GLU A 398 -3.92 14.79 15.50
CA GLU A 398 -3.53 13.49 14.98
C GLU A 398 -2.64 12.73 15.96
N TRP A 399 -2.96 11.45 16.16
CA TRP A 399 -2.01 10.50 16.72
C TRP A 399 -0.94 10.20 15.67
N VAL A 400 0.30 10.62 15.91
CA VAL A 400 1.43 10.39 14.99
C VAL A 400 2.42 9.40 15.59
N HIS A 401 3.14 8.67 14.74
CA HIS A 401 4.20 7.77 15.19
C HIS A 401 5.31 8.53 15.91
N LYS A 402 5.78 8.01 17.05
CA LYS A 402 6.96 8.56 17.74
C LYS A 402 8.22 8.38 16.90
N THR A 403 8.32 7.26 16.20
CA THR A 403 9.44 6.88 15.32
C THR A 403 8.91 6.46 13.95
N ILE A 404 8.79 5.15 13.72
CA ILE A 404 8.26 4.51 12.52
C ILE A 404 6.93 3.83 12.84
N ASP A 405 6.25 3.31 11.82
CA ASP A 405 5.09 2.47 12.06
C ASP A 405 5.50 1.15 12.70
N MET A 406 5.04 0.91 13.93
CA MET A 406 5.26 -0.30 14.71
C MET A 406 4.05 -1.25 14.65
N SER A 407 3.04 -0.97 13.81
CA SER A 407 1.77 -1.70 13.81
C SER A 407 1.93 -3.20 13.56
N GLU A 408 2.82 -3.62 12.67
CA GLU A 408 3.05 -5.04 12.37
C GLU A 408 3.72 -5.78 13.56
N ASP A 409 4.64 -5.09 14.25
CA ASP A 409 5.43 -5.60 15.37
C ASP A 409 4.63 -5.68 16.68
N MET A 410 3.53 -4.93 16.81
CA MET A 410 2.75 -4.85 18.03
C MET A 410 1.57 -5.83 18.01
N GLU A 411 1.63 -6.84 18.89
CA GLU A 411 0.59 -7.88 18.96
C GLU A 411 -0.79 -7.32 19.37
N THR A 412 -0.82 -6.30 20.24
CA THR A 412 -2.04 -5.66 20.72
C THR A 412 -2.11 -4.19 20.31
N PHE A 413 -3.34 -3.67 20.18
CA PHE A 413 -3.56 -2.26 19.85
C PHE A 413 -3.03 -1.34 20.94
N GLU A 414 -3.13 -1.73 22.22
CA GLU A 414 -2.66 -0.94 23.35
C GLU A 414 -1.15 -0.70 23.26
N ASN A 415 -0.38 -1.75 22.96
CA ASN A 415 1.07 -1.63 22.78
C ASN A 415 1.41 -0.76 21.57
N PHE A 416 0.65 -0.89 20.48
CA PHE A 416 0.78 -0.01 19.32
C PHE A 416 0.49 1.45 19.67
N PHE A 417 -0.57 1.70 20.42
CA PHE A 417 -0.98 3.05 20.80
C PHE A 417 0.07 3.75 21.67
N GLU A 418 0.79 3.00 22.51
CA GLU A 418 1.94 3.53 23.26
C GLU A 418 3.10 4.02 22.36
N THR A 419 3.18 3.55 21.11
CA THR A 419 4.16 4.03 20.12
C THR A 419 3.76 5.35 19.46
N LEU A 420 2.55 5.85 19.75
CA LEU A 420 2.02 7.09 19.18
C LEU A 420 2.15 8.27 20.15
N ARG A 421 2.11 9.48 19.61
CA ARG A 421 1.98 10.74 20.37
C ARG A 421 0.94 11.63 19.71
N LEU A 422 0.20 12.39 20.51
CA LEU A 422 -0.81 13.31 19.98
C LEU A 422 -0.15 14.64 19.58
N GLU A 423 -0.40 15.08 18.35
CA GLU A 423 -0.03 16.41 17.85
C GLU A 423 -1.28 17.17 17.44
N CYS A 424 -1.41 18.42 17.90
CA CYS A 424 -2.59 19.25 17.67
C CYS A 424 -2.19 20.64 17.17
N ASP A 425 -2.94 21.12 16.18
CA ASP A 425 -2.85 22.50 15.73
C ASP A 425 -3.49 23.47 16.75
N LYS A 426 -3.20 24.76 16.57
CA LYS A 426 -3.87 25.82 17.34
C LYS A 426 -5.33 25.89 16.93
N GLY A 427 -6.22 26.06 17.91
CA GLY A 427 -7.66 26.15 17.67
C GLY A 427 -8.45 25.48 18.77
N GLY A 428 -9.77 25.41 18.58
CA GLY A 428 -10.69 24.67 19.46
C GLY A 428 -11.31 23.47 18.73
N PRO A 429 -11.76 22.44 19.46
CA PRO A 429 -12.53 21.35 18.87
C PRO A 429 -13.90 21.83 18.42
N ALA A 430 -14.52 21.11 17.47
CA ALA A 430 -15.93 21.27 17.15
C ALA A 430 -16.78 20.32 18.00
N LYS A 431 -18.09 20.59 18.10
CA LYS A 431 -19.05 19.69 18.75
C LYS A 431 -20.11 19.26 17.75
N LEU A 432 -20.30 17.96 17.62
CA LEU A 432 -21.46 17.36 16.96
C LEU A 432 -22.38 16.79 18.03
N ILE A 433 -23.61 17.26 18.08
CA ILE A 433 -24.65 16.77 18.99
C ILE A 433 -25.65 16.01 18.15
N TRP A 434 -25.91 14.75 18.49
CA TRP A 434 -26.83 13.88 17.76
C TRP A 434 -27.84 13.26 18.72
N THR A 435 -29.11 13.55 18.50
CA THR A 435 -30.23 12.84 19.13
C THR A 435 -30.67 11.73 18.19
N VAL A 436 -30.59 10.49 18.64
CA VAL A 436 -30.90 9.31 17.80
C VAL A 436 -32.42 9.22 17.62
N ALA A 437 -32.89 9.41 16.38
CA ALA A 437 -34.32 9.32 16.08
C ALA A 437 -34.82 7.86 16.17
N GLU A 438 -36.11 7.68 16.48
CA GLU A 438 -36.73 6.34 16.62
C GLU A 438 -36.70 5.52 15.32
N ASP A 439 -36.69 6.18 14.16
CA ASP A 439 -36.61 5.57 12.84
C ASP A 439 -35.19 5.36 12.32
N THR A 440 -34.16 5.74 13.10
CA THR A 440 -32.76 5.46 12.74
C THR A 440 -32.58 3.94 12.55
N PRO A 441 -31.97 3.45 11.47
CA PRO A 441 -31.70 2.02 11.27
C PRO A 441 -30.84 1.41 12.39
N ASP A 442 -30.92 0.09 12.59
CA ASP A 442 -30.13 -0.63 13.60
C ASP A 442 -28.61 -0.55 13.38
N LEU A 443 -28.18 -0.19 12.16
CA LEU A 443 -26.79 0.01 11.80
C LEU A 443 -26.65 1.28 10.97
N VAL A 444 -25.80 2.19 11.46
CA VAL A 444 -25.35 3.39 10.74
C VAL A 444 -23.83 3.51 10.90
N TYR A 445 -23.22 4.53 10.33
CA TYR A 445 -21.77 4.70 10.29
C TYR A 445 -21.38 6.12 10.68
N TYR A 446 -20.31 6.25 11.45
CA TYR A 446 -19.59 7.52 11.53
C TYR A 446 -18.50 7.53 10.46
N GLN A 447 -18.35 8.65 9.74
CA GLN A 447 -17.41 8.75 8.64
C GLN A 447 -16.79 10.14 8.52
N CYS A 448 -15.80 10.26 7.64
CA CYS A 448 -15.31 11.56 7.18
C CYS A 448 -16.17 12.09 6.02
N TYR A 449 -16.53 13.36 6.08
CA TYR A 449 -17.32 14.05 5.07
C TYR A 449 -16.56 14.13 3.74
N MET A 450 -15.25 14.38 3.78
CA MET A 450 -14.43 14.57 2.58
C MET A 450 -13.83 13.27 2.04
N HIS A 451 -13.29 12.43 2.91
CA HIS A 451 -12.56 11.22 2.51
C HIS A 451 -13.35 9.97 2.83
N LYS A 452 -13.26 8.98 1.95
CA LYS A 452 -13.93 7.69 2.15
C LYS A 452 -13.13 6.81 3.09
N ASN A 453 -13.78 5.88 3.78
CA ASN A 453 -13.15 4.80 4.55
C ASN A 453 -12.24 5.28 5.68
N LEU A 454 -12.72 6.22 6.50
CA LEU A 454 -12.00 6.69 7.70
C LEU A 454 -12.66 6.22 8.99
N GLY A 455 -13.96 5.98 8.99
CA GLY A 455 -14.73 5.59 10.18
C GLY A 455 -15.34 4.20 10.08
N TRP A 456 -16.26 3.93 11.00
CA TRP A 456 -16.81 2.60 11.23
C TRP A 456 -18.23 2.64 11.81
N LYS A 457 -18.68 1.52 12.38
CA LYS A 457 -20.07 1.23 12.69
C LYS A 457 -20.57 1.91 13.96
N ILE A 458 -21.83 2.27 13.92
CA ILE A 458 -22.66 2.56 15.09
C ILE A 458 -23.83 1.57 15.08
N ASN A 459 -23.89 0.71 16.10
CA ASN A 459 -25.03 -0.15 16.39
C ASN A 459 -26.10 0.66 17.14
N VAL A 460 -27.31 0.71 16.60
CA VAL A 460 -28.43 1.45 17.19
C VAL A 460 -29.40 0.45 17.82
N VAL A 461 -29.66 0.60 19.12
CA VAL A 461 -30.54 -0.28 19.88
C VAL A 461 -31.74 0.47 20.45
N ASN A 462 -32.78 -0.29 20.78
CA ASN A 462 -33.95 0.28 21.46
C ASN A 462 -33.63 0.55 22.93
N SER A 463 -34.20 1.61 23.48
CA SER A 463 -34.18 1.82 24.93
C SER A 463 -34.97 0.70 25.63
N ALA A 464 -34.49 0.26 26.80
CA ALA A 464 -35.07 -0.87 27.54
C ALA A 464 -36.54 -0.65 27.99
N HIS A 465 -37.14 0.50 27.71
CA HIS A 465 -38.52 0.84 28.02
C HIS A 465 -39.54 0.44 26.95
N MET A 466 -39.12 -0.12 25.81
CA MET A 466 -40.02 -0.56 24.73
C MET A 466 -40.40 -2.06 24.78
N ALA A 467 -39.84 -2.85 25.68
CA ALA A 467 -40.23 -4.25 25.86
C ALA A 467 -41.45 -4.38 26.80
N MET A 468 -42.63 -3.92 26.38
CA MET A 468 -43.87 -4.39 27.02
C MET A 468 -44.14 -5.83 26.54
N PRO A 469 -44.28 -6.81 27.46
CA PRO A 469 -44.75 -8.13 27.06
C PRO A 469 -46.23 -8.00 26.66
N LEU A 470 -46.56 -8.45 25.46
CA LEU A 470 -47.95 -8.71 25.07
C LEU A 470 -48.50 -9.79 26.02
N LEU A 471 -49.10 -9.39 27.15
CA LEU A 471 -49.88 -10.31 27.96
C LEU A 471 -51.14 -10.65 27.16
N SER A 472 -51.15 -11.85 26.59
CA SER A 472 -52.32 -12.48 26.00
C SER A 472 -53.45 -12.51 27.04
N MET A 473 -54.48 -11.67 26.84
CA MET A 473 -55.76 -11.82 27.54
C MET A 473 -56.46 -13.08 27.01
N VAL A 474 -56.21 -14.21 27.66
CA VAL A 474 -57.11 -15.36 27.56
C VAL A 474 -58.30 -15.07 28.44
N THR A 475 -59.39 -14.59 27.84
CA THR A 475 -60.69 -14.49 28.49
C THR A 475 -61.24 -15.89 28.75
N THR A 476 -61.20 -16.34 29.99
CA THR A 476 -61.92 -17.53 30.46
C THR A 476 -63.42 -17.22 30.53
N THR A 477 -64.17 -17.58 29.49
CA THR A 477 -65.63 -17.67 29.58
C THR A 477 -66.02 -18.91 30.37
N PHE A 478 -66.38 -18.71 31.64
CA PHE A 478 -67.16 -19.66 32.43
C PHE A 478 -68.56 -19.79 31.83
N VAL A 479 -68.86 -20.92 31.18
CA VAL A 479 -70.25 -21.28 30.85
C VAL A 479 -70.76 -22.19 31.96
N ILE A 480 -71.52 -21.59 32.88
CA ILE A 480 -72.45 -22.30 33.74
C ILE A 480 -73.77 -22.37 32.96
N SER A 481 -74.21 -23.57 32.59
CA SER A 481 -75.63 -23.82 32.42
C SER A 481 -75.98 -25.24 32.86
N MET A 482 -76.85 -25.26 33.85
CA MET A 482 -77.55 -26.38 34.45
C MET A 482 -78.30 -27.27 33.43
N LEU A 483 -78.33 -28.57 33.79
CA LEU A 483 -79.46 -29.52 33.83
C LEU A 483 -80.54 -29.52 32.74
N THR A 484 -81.06 -30.75 32.55
CA THR A 484 -82.30 -31.21 31.87
C THR A 484 -82.12 -31.61 30.40
N PHE A 485 -82.54 -32.77 29.86
CA PHE A 485 -83.47 -33.84 30.26
C PHE A 485 -83.18 -35.10 29.38
N ILE A 486 -83.37 -36.31 29.93
CA ILE A 486 -84.05 -37.51 29.34
C ILE A 486 -83.74 -37.82 27.84
N ARG A 487 -83.09 -38.92 27.46
CA ARG A 487 -83.61 -40.31 27.50
C ARG A 487 -82.51 -41.31 27.14
#